data_AF-A0A239M7H8-F1
#
_entry.id   AF-A0A239M7H8-F1
#
_cell.length_a   1.000
_cell.length_b   1.000
_cell.length_c   1.000
_cell.angle_alpha   90.00
_cell.angle_beta   90.00
_cell.angle_gamma   90.00
#
_symmetry.space_group_name_H-M   'P 1'
#
loop_
_entity.id
_entity.type
_entity.pdbx_description
1 polymer ?
#
loop_
_entity_poly.entity_id
_entity_poly.type
_entity_poly.pdbx_seq_one_letter_code
_entity_poly.pdbx_strand_id
1 'polypeptide(L)'
;MNRHLIEDQRHHSTATDADLEARMRRWVSGDQYAVALIERDGLPVAYAVWRDDEDGIYVRQFFVSRDHRREGLGRVGFAALVDGWGDKPVKLDALVHNERGLAFWRALGFRDYSLILSLDRPRSGNGRQVHGRDRDQPRAEDGDRAGSQDRRDPAR
;
A
#
# COMPACT_ATOMS: atom_id res chain seq x y z
N MET A 1 -14.50 1.86 -11.64
CA MET A 1 -13.61 3.05 -11.53
C MET A 1 -12.49 2.88 -10.48
N ASN A 2 -12.79 2.59 -9.20
CA ASN A 2 -11.79 2.45 -8.13
C ASN A 2 -10.69 1.39 -8.42
N ARG A 3 -11.05 0.28 -9.08
CA ARG A 3 -10.08 -0.74 -9.54
C ARG A 3 -9.02 -0.18 -10.51
N HIS A 4 -9.44 0.57 -11.53
CA HIS A 4 -8.52 1.18 -12.50
C HIS A 4 -7.55 2.16 -11.85
N LEU A 5 -7.96 2.85 -10.77
CA LEU A 5 -7.07 3.72 -9.99
C LEU A 5 -5.93 2.90 -9.34
N ILE A 6 -6.23 1.73 -8.77
CA ILE A 6 -5.24 0.87 -8.11
C ILE A 6 -4.28 0.23 -9.12
N GLU A 7 -4.81 -0.21 -10.25
CA GLU A 7 -4.00 -0.72 -11.37
C GLU A 7 -3.01 0.35 -11.86
N ASP A 8 -3.48 1.59 -12.04
CA ASP A 8 -2.65 2.71 -12.48
C ASP A 8 -1.61 3.10 -11.42
N GLN A 9 -1.90 2.89 -10.13
CA GLN A 9 -0.97 3.13 -9.02
C GLN A 9 0.12 2.06 -8.91
N ARG A 10 0.04 0.94 -9.64
CA ARG A 10 1.02 -0.16 -9.64
C ARG A 10 1.51 -0.58 -8.25
N HIS A 11 0.72 -0.38 -7.21
CA HIS A 11 0.98 -0.98 -5.91
C HIS A 11 0.57 -2.45 -5.99
N HIS A 12 1.33 -3.33 -5.33
CA HIS A 12 0.97 -4.74 -5.14
C HIS A 12 -0.26 -4.87 -4.22
N SER A 13 -1.37 -4.27 -4.63
CA SER A 13 -2.63 -4.35 -3.93
C SER A 13 -3.32 -5.63 -4.34
N THR A 14 -3.44 -6.56 -3.41
CA THR A 14 -4.24 -7.80 -3.56
C THR A 14 -5.73 -7.57 -3.31
N ALA A 15 -6.18 -6.31 -3.23
CA ALA A 15 -7.56 -5.96 -2.92
C ALA A 15 -8.53 -6.43 -4.02
N THR A 16 -9.54 -7.18 -3.61
CA THR A 16 -10.65 -7.64 -4.46
C THR A 16 -11.66 -6.50 -4.72
N ASP A 17 -12.59 -6.67 -5.66
CA ASP A 17 -13.66 -5.68 -5.85
C ASP A 17 -14.46 -5.41 -4.58
N ALA A 18 -14.75 -6.47 -3.81
CA ALA A 18 -15.48 -6.37 -2.55
C ALA A 18 -14.73 -5.51 -1.53
N ASP A 19 -13.40 -5.61 -1.48
CA ASP A 19 -12.57 -4.77 -0.61
C ASP A 19 -12.62 -3.29 -1.03
N LEU A 20 -12.62 -3.03 -2.34
CA LEU A 20 -12.71 -1.67 -2.88
C LEU A 20 -14.07 -1.05 -2.64
N GLU A 21 -15.14 -1.83 -2.78
CA GLU A 21 -16.49 -1.40 -2.46
C GLU A 21 -16.63 -1.10 -0.96
N ALA A 22 -16.20 -2.02 -0.09
CA ALA A 22 -16.26 -1.83 1.35
C ALA A 22 -15.47 -0.59 1.81
N ARG A 23 -14.29 -0.35 1.19
CA ARG A 23 -13.50 0.86 1.44
C ARG A 23 -14.24 2.13 1.02
N MET A 24 -14.83 2.14 -0.19
CA MET A 24 -15.57 3.29 -0.68
C MET A 24 -16.79 3.56 0.20
N ARG A 25 -17.52 2.52 0.60
CA ARG A 25 -18.66 2.61 1.52
C ARG A 25 -18.24 3.21 2.85
N ARG A 26 -17.07 2.84 3.40
CA ARG A 26 -16.56 3.44 4.63
C ARG A 26 -16.25 4.94 4.49
N TRP A 27 -15.76 5.38 3.33
CA TRP A 27 -15.53 6.82 3.10
C TRP A 27 -16.83 7.59 2.93
N VAL A 28 -17.80 7.02 2.21
CA VAL A 28 -19.11 7.66 1.99
C VAL A 28 -19.96 7.69 3.26
N SER A 29 -19.89 6.64 4.09
CA SER A 29 -20.70 6.52 5.31
C SER A 29 -20.06 7.16 6.54
N GLY A 30 -18.85 7.70 6.44
CA GLY A 30 -18.19 8.39 7.54
C GLY A 30 -18.18 9.89 7.35
N ASP A 31 -18.19 10.65 8.45
CA ASP A 31 -18.20 12.12 8.41
C ASP A 31 -16.81 12.74 8.08
N GLN A 32 -15.79 11.89 7.89
CA GLN A 32 -14.41 12.36 7.67
C GLN A 32 -14.14 12.74 6.21
N TYR A 33 -14.85 12.16 5.25
CA TYR A 33 -14.56 12.34 3.83
C TYR A 33 -15.80 12.77 3.06
N ALA A 34 -15.62 13.81 2.25
CA ALA A 34 -16.58 14.19 1.22
C ALA A 34 -16.26 13.46 -0.09
N VAL A 35 -17.31 13.17 -0.86
CA VAL A 35 -17.22 12.47 -2.14
C VAL A 35 -18.01 13.23 -3.18
N ALA A 36 -17.42 13.42 -4.36
CA ALA A 36 -18.12 13.95 -5.53
C ALA A 36 -17.99 12.98 -6.70
N LEU A 37 -19.08 12.86 -7.45
CA LEU A 37 -19.10 12.24 -8.77
C LEU A 37 -19.16 13.35 -9.81
N ILE A 38 -18.40 13.16 -10.89
CA ILE A 38 -18.46 13.99 -12.09
C ILE A 38 -19.14 13.15 -13.15
N GLU A 39 -20.28 13.64 -13.62
CA GLU A 39 -21.12 12.94 -14.59
C GLU A 39 -21.05 13.61 -15.96
N ARG A 40 -21.22 12.78 -17.00
CA ARG A 40 -21.44 13.23 -18.37
C ARG A 40 -22.57 12.38 -18.95
N ASP A 41 -23.59 13.05 -19.49
CA ASP A 41 -24.77 12.39 -20.05
C ASP A 41 -25.45 11.41 -19.06
N GLY A 42 -25.45 11.76 -17.76
CA GLY A 42 -26.01 10.96 -16.68
C GLY A 42 -25.16 9.75 -16.26
N LEU A 43 -23.94 9.61 -16.78
CA LEU A 43 -23.01 8.54 -16.42
C LEU A 43 -21.82 9.07 -15.61
N PRO A 44 -21.42 8.42 -14.50
CA PRO A 44 -20.26 8.83 -13.74
C PRO A 44 -18.97 8.55 -14.51
N VAL A 45 -18.24 9.61 -14.86
CA VAL A 45 -17.00 9.54 -15.64
C VAL A 45 -15.74 9.86 -14.82
N ALA A 46 -15.91 10.55 -13.69
CA ALA A 46 -14.83 10.78 -12.73
C ALA A 46 -15.37 10.85 -11.29
N TYR A 47 -14.48 10.72 -10.31
CA TYR A 47 -14.82 10.91 -8.90
C TYR A 47 -13.68 11.57 -8.14
N ALA A 48 -14.04 12.21 -7.03
CA ALA A 48 -13.11 12.80 -6.07
C ALA A 48 -13.49 12.40 -4.64
N VAL A 49 -12.48 12.18 -3.81
CA VAL A 49 -12.61 11.97 -2.36
C VAL A 49 -11.63 12.90 -1.67
N TRP A 50 -12.12 13.73 -0.76
CA TRP A 50 -11.29 14.66 -0.01
C TRP A 50 -11.78 14.80 1.42
N ARG A 51 -10.93 15.37 2.27
CA ARG A 51 -11.33 15.85 3.59
C ARG A 51 -10.94 17.32 3.72
N ASP A 52 -11.67 18.00 4.59
CA ASP A 52 -11.44 19.39 4.97
C ASP A 52 -10.94 19.36 6.42
N ASP A 53 -9.69 19.76 6.62
CA ASP A 53 -9.05 19.82 7.93
C ASP A 53 -8.49 21.23 8.21
N GLU A 54 -7.90 21.44 9.39
CA GLU A 54 -7.39 22.75 9.81
C GLU A 54 -6.28 23.27 8.88
N ASP A 55 -5.58 22.38 8.17
CA ASP A 55 -4.50 22.71 7.23
C ASP A 55 -4.98 22.90 5.79
N GLY A 56 -6.30 22.79 5.54
CA GLY A 56 -6.94 22.96 4.24
C GLY A 56 -7.57 21.69 3.69
N ILE A 57 -7.62 21.59 2.36
CA ILE A 57 -8.20 20.45 1.66
C ILE A 57 -7.12 19.41 1.37
N TYR A 58 -7.35 18.17 1.83
CA TYR A 58 -6.54 17.03 1.43
C TYR A 58 -7.30 16.12 0.48
N VAL A 59 -6.87 16.08 -0.78
CA VAL A 59 -7.44 15.21 -1.81
C VAL A 59 -6.85 13.82 -1.68
N ARG A 60 -7.66 12.90 -1.14
CA ARG A 60 -7.29 11.50 -0.95
C ARG A 60 -7.27 10.74 -2.27
N GLN A 61 -8.28 10.97 -3.11
CA GLN A 61 -8.40 10.35 -4.42
C GLN A 61 -9.03 11.30 -5.43
N PHE A 62 -8.49 11.29 -6.64
CA PHE A 62 -9.10 11.90 -7.81
C PHE A 62 -8.85 10.98 -9.00
N PHE A 63 -9.92 10.59 -9.69
CA PHE A 63 -9.83 9.62 -10.77
C PHE A 63 -10.78 9.94 -11.91
N VAL A 64 -10.26 9.88 -13.13
CA VAL A 64 -11.02 9.99 -14.37
C VAL A 64 -10.96 8.65 -15.11
N SER A 65 -12.13 8.16 -15.55
CA SER A 65 -12.25 6.92 -16.33
C SER A 65 -11.34 6.96 -17.56
N ARG A 66 -10.71 5.82 -17.89
CA ARG A 66 -9.70 5.70 -18.95
C ARG A 66 -10.24 6.17 -20.30
N ASP A 67 -11.50 5.82 -20.59
CA ASP A 67 -12.19 6.12 -21.84
C ASP A 67 -12.54 7.60 -22.01
N HIS A 68 -12.41 8.39 -20.93
CA HIS A 68 -12.76 9.81 -20.89
C HIS A 68 -11.56 10.70 -20.55
N ARG A 69 -10.34 10.17 -20.64
CA ARG A 69 -9.12 10.95 -20.37
C ARG A 69 -8.70 11.73 -21.60
N ARG A 70 -8.00 12.86 -21.35
CA ARG A 70 -7.51 13.80 -22.38
C ARG A 70 -8.63 14.57 -23.11
N GLU A 71 -9.84 14.51 -22.60
CA GLU A 71 -10.98 15.32 -23.07
C GLU A 71 -11.21 16.57 -22.21
N GLY A 72 -10.23 16.96 -21.39
CA GLY A 72 -10.34 18.12 -20.49
C GLY A 72 -11.20 17.91 -19.24
N LEU A 73 -11.96 16.81 -19.14
CA LEU A 73 -12.87 16.52 -18.02
C LEU A 73 -12.19 16.54 -16.65
N GLY A 74 -10.97 16.02 -16.54
CA GLY A 74 -10.21 16.08 -15.29
C GLY A 74 -9.87 17.50 -14.85
N ARG A 75 -9.55 18.40 -15.79
CA ARG A 75 -9.24 19.80 -15.50
C ARG A 75 -10.52 20.55 -15.09
N VAL A 76 -11.59 20.39 -15.87
CA VAL A 76 -12.87 21.06 -15.60
C VAL A 76 -13.46 20.58 -14.27
N GLY A 77 -13.49 19.27 -14.04
CA GLY A 77 -14.02 18.69 -12.81
C GLY A 77 -13.21 19.11 -11.58
N PHE A 78 -11.88 19.17 -11.69
CA PHE A 78 -11.05 19.63 -10.58
C PHE A 78 -11.20 21.13 -10.31
N ALA A 79 -11.31 21.96 -11.36
CA ALA A 79 -11.57 23.39 -11.20
C ALA A 79 -12.88 23.66 -10.45
N ALA A 80 -13.95 22.95 -10.79
CA ALA A 80 -15.23 23.07 -10.09
C ALA A 80 -15.14 22.70 -8.60
N LEU A 81 -14.30 21.72 -8.24
CA LEU A 81 -14.04 21.37 -6.84
C LEU A 81 -13.28 22.49 -6.13
N VAL A 82 -12.24 23.03 -6.75
CA VAL A 82 -11.44 24.15 -6.19
C VAL A 82 -12.30 25.38 -5.98
N ASP A 83 -13.15 25.74 -6.94
CA ASP A 83 -14.09 26.86 -6.80
C ASP A 83 -15.02 26.67 -5.58
N GLY A 84 -15.47 25.44 -5.33
CA GLY A 84 -16.27 25.10 -4.15
C GLY A 84 -15.50 25.12 -2.83
N TRP A 85 -14.17 24.96 -2.86
CA TRP A 85 -13.32 25.04 -1.67
C TRP A 85 -12.83 26.46 -1.35
N GLY A 86 -12.93 27.39 -2.31
CA GLY A 86 -12.46 28.76 -2.18
C GLY A 86 -10.94 28.85 -2.04
N ASP A 87 -10.45 29.76 -1.19
CA ASP A 87 -9.02 30.06 -1.04
C ASP A 87 -8.26 29.05 -0.16
N LYS A 88 -8.89 27.94 0.23
CA LYS A 88 -8.24 26.93 1.07
C LYS A 88 -7.05 26.31 0.34
N PRO A 89 -5.89 26.14 1.01
CA PRO A 89 -4.77 25.43 0.42
C PRO A 89 -5.17 23.97 0.14
N VAL A 90 -4.73 23.44 -1.00
CA VAL A 90 -5.05 22.07 -1.43
C VAL A 90 -3.77 21.24 -1.49
N LYS A 91 -3.80 20.04 -0.89
CA LYS A 91 -2.70 19.08 -0.85
C LYS A 91 -3.16 17.71 -1.32
N LEU A 92 -2.24 16.94 -1.89
CA LEU A 92 -2.46 15.55 -2.30
C LEU A 92 -1.14 14.79 -2.35
N ASP A 93 -1.22 13.47 -2.27
CA ASP A 93 -0.10 12.58 -2.52
C ASP A 93 -0.20 11.96 -3.91
N ALA A 94 0.91 12.00 -4.65
CA ALA A 94 1.03 11.35 -5.94
C ALA A 94 2.27 10.43 -5.94
N LEU A 95 2.08 9.19 -6.39
CA LEU A 95 3.17 8.23 -6.48
C LEU A 95 4.18 8.67 -7.54
N VAL A 96 5.47 8.59 -7.20
CA VAL A 96 6.57 9.09 -8.04
C VAL A 96 6.64 8.42 -9.42
N HIS A 97 6.23 7.16 -9.54
CA HIS A 97 6.18 6.43 -10.81
C HIS A 97 4.92 6.70 -11.63
N ASN A 98 3.94 7.44 -11.10
CA ASN A 98 2.78 7.87 -11.87
C ASN A 98 3.08 9.19 -12.60
N GLU A 99 4.00 9.14 -13.56
CA GLU A 99 4.47 10.31 -14.32
C GLU A 99 3.33 11.08 -14.98
N ARG A 100 2.32 10.36 -15.51
CA ARG A 100 1.14 10.96 -16.12
C ARG A 100 0.29 11.72 -15.09
N GLY A 101 0.11 11.15 -13.90
CA GLY A 101 -0.58 11.81 -12.80
C GLY A 101 0.17 13.05 -12.32
N LEU A 102 1.49 12.94 -12.14
CA LEU A 102 2.35 14.07 -11.77
C LEU A 102 2.27 15.20 -12.80
N ALA A 103 2.35 14.89 -14.09
CA ALA A 103 2.22 15.87 -15.16
C ALA A 103 0.85 16.56 -15.15
N PHE A 104 -0.23 15.81 -14.88
CA PHE A 104 -1.57 16.37 -14.72
C PHE A 104 -1.63 17.37 -13.55
N TRP A 105 -1.15 17.00 -12.36
CA TRP A 105 -1.17 17.87 -11.19
C TRP A 105 -0.33 19.13 -11.38
N ARG A 106 0.88 18.98 -11.92
CA ARG A 106 1.75 20.13 -12.23
C ARG A 106 1.13 21.07 -13.26
N ALA A 107 0.42 20.54 -14.26
CA ALA A 107 -0.31 21.35 -15.22
C ALA A 107 -1.51 22.12 -14.63
N LEU A 108 -1.97 21.73 -13.43
CA LEU A 108 -2.97 22.46 -12.63
C LEU A 108 -2.33 23.43 -11.63
N GLY A 109 -1.00 23.54 -11.58
CA GLY A 109 -0.27 24.48 -10.72
C GLY A 109 0.22 23.88 -9.40
N PHE A 110 0.01 22.59 -9.14
CA PHE A 110 0.62 21.92 -7.99
C PHE A 110 2.14 21.88 -8.12
N ARG A 111 2.81 22.01 -6.97
CA ARG A 111 4.26 21.94 -6.86
C ARG A 111 4.65 20.78 -5.97
N ASP A 112 5.82 20.21 -6.21
CA ASP A 112 6.39 19.18 -5.35
C ASP A 112 6.60 19.78 -3.95
N TYR A 113 6.10 19.09 -2.91
CA TYR A 113 6.10 19.60 -1.53
C TYR A 113 6.88 18.69 -0.57
N SER A 114 6.62 17.38 -0.63
CA SER A 114 7.29 16.39 0.22
C SER A 114 7.64 15.14 -0.59
N LEU A 115 8.67 14.43 -0.12
CA LEU A 115 9.03 13.09 -0.61
C LEU A 115 8.83 12.09 0.52
N ILE A 116 8.05 11.05 0.24
CA ILE A 116 7.91 9.88 1.11
C ILE A 116 8.80 8.78 0.53
N LEU A 117 9.71 8.26 1.33
CA LEU A 117 10.66 7.22 0.93
C LEU A 117 10.23 5.88 1.52
N SER A 118 10.34 4.81 0.73
CA SER A 118 10.11 3.43 1.17
C SER A 118 11.40 2.63 1.08
N LEU A 119 11.62 1.74 2.05
CA LEU A 119 12.66 0.72 2.00
C LEU A 119 11.99 -0.65 1.88
N ASP A 120 12.09 -1.27 0.70
CA ASP A 120 11.60 -2.62 0.49
C ASP A 120 12.58 -3.61 1.13
N ARG A 121 12.12 -4.35 2.14
CA ARG A 121 12.87 -5.49 2.66
C ARG A 121 12.53 -6.72 1.82
N PRO A 122 13.50 -7.44 1.27
CA PRO A 122 13.23 -8.71 0.63
C PRO A 122 12.51 -9.62 1.63
N ARG A 123 11.42 -10.27 1.19
CA ARG A 123 10.76 -11.29 2.01
C ARG A 123 11.82 -12.35 2.32
N SER A 124 12.18 -12.52 3.60
CA SER A 124 13.05 -13.61 4.03
C SER A 124 12.50 -14.91 3.44
N GLY A 125 13.26 -15.51 2.51
CA GLY A 125 12.89 -16.76 1.88
C GLY A 125 12.65 -17.83 2.94
N ASN A 126 11.60 -18.62 2.71
CA ASN A 126 11.27 -19.83 3.46
C ASN A 126 12.52 -20.56 3.96
N GLY A 127 12.50 -20.90 5.24
CA GLY A 127 13.46 -21.83 5.83
C GLY A 127 13.52 -23.10 4.99
N ARG A 128 14.64 -23.27 4.29
CA ARG A 128 15.08 -24.56 3.81
C ARG A 128 15.40 -25.37 5.06
N GLN A 129 14.41 -26.08 5.61
CA GLN A 129 14.69 -27.27 6.41
C GLN A 129 15.53 -28.18 5.52
N VAL A 130 16.84 -28.16 5.75
CA VAL A 130 17.71 -29.20 5.23
C VAL A 130 17.26 -30.47 5.96
N HIS A 131 16.59 -31.35 5.22
CA HIS A 131 16.38 -32.74 5.59
C HIS A 131 17.76 -33.36 5.87
N GLY A 132 18.08 -33.52 7.16
CA GLY A 132 19.12 -34.43 7.61
C GLY A 132 18.52 -35.82 7.86
N ARG A 133 18.46 -36.64 6.81
CA ARG A 133 18.51 -38.11 6.88
C ARG A 133 19.42 -38.52 5.71
N ASP A 134 20.38 -39.43 5.80
CA ASP A 134 20.45 -40.62 6.63
C ASP A 134 21.90 -41.16 6.61
N ARG A 135 22.26 -41.91 7.66
CA ARG A 135 23.33 -42.94 7.76
C ARG A 135 24.81 -42.53 7.69
N ASP A 136 25.52 -42.78 8.80
CA ASP A 136 26.35 -43.99 8.89
C ASP A 136 26.69 -44.32 10.35
N GLN A 137 26.32 -45.53 10.77
CA GLN A 137 26.91 -46.21 11.93
C GLN A 137 28.31 -46.69 11.57
N PRO A 138 29.18 -46.82 12.57
CA PRO A 138 29.95 -48.05 12.66
C PRO A 138 29.78 -48.73 14.01
N ARG A 139 29.56 -50.05 13.93
CA ARG A 139 29.83 -51.03 14.97
C ARG A 139 31.30 -50.93 15.42
N ALA A 140 31.53 -51.07 16.72
CA ALA A 140 32.73 -51.70 17.24
C ALA A 140 32.34 -52.54 18.46
N GLU A 141 32.54 -53.85 18.34
CA GLU A 141 32.51 -54.83 19.43
C GLU A 141 33.86 -54.87 20.14
N ASP A 142 33.80 -55.13 21.46
CA ASP A 142 34.73 -55.79 22.38
C ASP A 142 36.24 -55.48 22.44
N GLY A 143 36.73 -55.30 23.69
CA GLY A 143 38.17 -55.37 23.99
C GLY A 143 38.67 -54.82 25.33
N ASP A 144 38.17 -55.35 26.45
CA ASP A 144 38.86 -55.69 27.72
C ASP A 144 39.90 -54.75 28.43
N ARG A 145 39.64 -54.59 29.75
CA ARG A 145 40.56 -54.49 30.92
C ARG A 145 41.37 -53.23 31.27
N ALA A 146 40.97 -52.65 32.42
CA ALA A 146 41.65 -52.71 33.73
C ALA A 146 42.06 -51.37 34.38
N GLY A 147 41.71 -51.19 35.66
CA GLY A 147 42.58 -50.51 36.64
C GLY A 147 41.96 -49.50 37.61
N SER A 148 41.86 -49.91 38.88
CA SER A 148 41.84 -49.15 40.15
C SER A 148 40.78 -48.06 40.37
N GLN A 149 39.81 -48.31 41.26
CA GLN A 149 39.86 -48.03 42.71
C GLN A 149 39.99 -46.54 43.03
N ASP A 150 38.91 -45.93 43.54
CA ASP A 150 39.05 -45.01 44.66
C ASP A 150 37.92 -45.18 45.68
N ARG A 151 38.34 -45.20 46.94
CA ARG A 151 37.57 -45.55 48.13
C ARG A 151 36.75 -44.34 48.56
N ARG A 152 35.48 -44.55 48.89
CA ARG A 152 34.71 -43.60 49.71
C ARG A 152 34.73 -44.10 51.15
N ASP A 153 35.41 -43.36 52.01
CA ASP A 153 35.21 -43.39 53.46
C ASP A 153 34.09 -42.41 53.86
N PRO A 154 33.27 -42.71 54.88
CA PRO A 154 32.27 -41.80 55.42
C PRO A 154 32.74 -41.15 56.74
N ALA A 155 32.56 -39.84 56.92
CA ALA A 155 32.39 -39.21 58.24
C ALA A 155 32.08 -37.71 58.14
N ARG A 156 30.83 -37.32 58.41
CA ARG A 156 30.39 -36.46 59.53
C ARG A 156 29.01 -35.88 59.28
#